data_AF-A0A1F8UB55-F1
#
_entry.id   AF-A0A1F8UB55-F1
#
_cell.length_a   1.000
_cell.length_b   1.000
_cell.length_c   1.000
_cell.angle_alpha   90.00
_cell.angle_beta   90.00
_cell.angle_gamma   90.00
#
_symmetry.space_group_name_H-M   'P 1'
#
loop_
_entity.id
_entity.type
_entity.pdbx_description
1 polymer ?
#
loop_
_entity_poly.entity_id
_entity_poly.type
_entity_poly.pdbx_seq_one_letter_code
_entity_poly.pdbx_strand_id
1 'polypeptide(L)' 'MGITVADCMKLTALRESKVVAGSKGMNNIVSSISVLEYADVASLVEVLFMGSELVITGLITVK' A
#
# COMPACT_ATOMS: atom_id res chain seq x y z
N MET A 1 19.39 0.76 7.54
CA MET A 1 18.76 1.44 6.39
C MET A 1 17.48 0.69 6.05
N GLY A 2 16.35 1.40 5.94
CA GLY A 2 15.05 0.81 5.60
C GLY A 2 14.56 1.33 4.25
N ILE A 3 13.64 0.61 3.63
CA ILE A 3 12.98 1.03 2.39
C ILE A 3 11.88 2.03 2.75
N THR A 4 11.86 3.18 2.09
CA THR A 4 10.79 4.17 2.31
C THR A 4 9.64 3.98 1.33
N VAL A 5 8.48 4.57 1.62
CA VAL A 5 7.36 4.63 0.67
C VAL A 5 7.81 5.28 -0.65
N ALA A 6 8.66 6.31 -0.60
CA ALA A 6 9.23 6.94 -1.78
C ALA A 6 10.11 6.01 -2.62
N ASP A 7 10.79 5.05 -2.00
CA ASP A 7 11.58 4.07 -2.73
C ASP A 7 10.71 3.01 -3.39
N CYS A 8 9.61 2.59 -2.75
CA CYS A 8 8.62 1.72 -3.37
C CYS A 8 8.02 2.34 -4.64
N MET A 9 7.69 3.64 -4.63
CA MET A 9 7.11 4.33 -5.79
C MET A 9 8.05 4.39 -7.01
N LYS A 10 9.36 4.17 -6.83
CA LYS A 10 10.34 4.11 -7.93
C LYS A 10 10.42 2.73 -8.58
N LEU A 11 9.76 1.71 -8.02
CA LEU A 11 9.73 0.38 -8.60
C LEU A 11 9.03 0.39 -9.95
N THR A 12 9.54 -0.38 -10.91
CA THR A 12 8.96 -0.49 -12.26
C THR A 12 7.48 -0.86 -12.22
N ALA A 13 7.07 -1.71 -11.26
CA ALA A 13 5.68 -2.11 -11.06
C ALA A 13 4.74 -0.95 -10.66
N LEU A 14 5.29 0.13 -10.11
CA LEU A 14 4.56 1.31 -9.65
C LEU A 14 4.88 2.56 -10.50
N ARG A 15 5.49 2.39 -11.68
CA ARG A 15 5.94 3.51 -12.53
C ARG A 15 4.85 4.53 -12.86
N GLU A 16 3.63 4.06 -13.10
CA GLU A 16 2.47 4.90 -13.45
C GLU A 16 1.61 5.25 -12.21
N SER A 17 2.09 4.95 -11.00
CA SER A 17 1.34 5.21 -9.76
C SER A 17 1.40 6.68 -9.37
N LYS A 18 0.35 7.15 -8.68
CA LYS A 18 0.23 8.52 -8.20
C LYS A 18 -0.15 8.55 -6.73
N VAL A 19 0.50 9.42 -5.97
CA VAL A 19 0.09 9.74 -4.60
C VAL A 19 -1.18 10.59 -4.65
N VAL A 20 -2.31 10.01 -4.25
CA VAL A 20 -3.62 10.70 -4.20
C VAL A 20 -3.88 11.36 -2.84
N ALA A 21 -3.24 10.89 -1.77
CA ALA A 21 -3.34 11.41 -0.41
C ALA A 21 -2.10 11.07 0.42
N GLY A 22 -1.94 11.69 1.59
CA GLY A 22 -0.93 11.27 2.57
C GLY A 22 0.53 11.56 2.20
N SER A 23 0.80 12.55 1.34
CA SER A 23 2.15 12.88 0.85
C SER A 23 3.21 13.13 1.94
N LYS A 24 2.80 13.55 3.14
CA LYS A 24 3.70 13.71 4.30
C LYS A 24 4.31 12.39 4.79
N GLY A 25 3.71 11.24 4.45
CA GLY A 25 4.19 9.91 4.83
C GLY A 25 5.23 9.30 3.90
N MET A 26 5.67 9.99 2.85
CA MET A 26 6.56 9.41 1.83
C MET A 26 7.93 8.93 2.36
N ASN A 27 8.40 9.52 3.46
CA ASN A 27 9.65 9.14 4.11
C ASN A 27 9.49 8.06 5.19
N ASN A 28 8.27 7.56 5.42
CA ASN A 28 8.04 6.48 6.37
C ASN A 28 8.71 5.19 5.88
N ILE A 29 9.27 4.43 6.82
CA ILE A 29 9.82 3.11 6.54
C ILE A 29 8.67 2.13 6.32
N VAL A 30 8.78 1.30 5.30
CA VAL A 30 7.88 0.16 5.06
C VAL A 30 8.46 -1.05 5.78
N SER A 31 7.74 -1.58 6.79
CA SER A 31 8.16 -2.75 7.57
C SER A 31 7.57 -4.06 7.06
N SER A 32 6.42 -4.02 6.39
CA SER A 32 5.73 -5.18 5.82
C SER A 32 4.97 -4.80 4.55
N ILE A 33 4.74 -5.79 3.68
CA ILE A 33 3.91 -5.66 2.48
C ILE A 33 2.84 -6.74 2.53
N SER A 34 1.58 -6.35 2.41
CA SER A 34 0.44 -7.26 2.35
C SER A 34 -0.32 -7.09 1.03
N VAL A 35 -0.70 -8.21 0.42
CA VAL A 35 -1.46 -8.24 -0.84
C VAL A 35 -2.84 -8.78 -0.55
N LEU A 36 -3.87 -8.01 -0.94
CA LEU A 36 -5.27 -8.29 -0.60
C LEU A 36 -6.17 -8.25 -1.83
N GLU A 37 -6.93 -9.34 -2.01
CA GLU A 37 -7.90 -9.52 -3.10
C GLU A 37 -9.35 -9.26 -2.65
N TYR A 38 -9.55 -8.29 -1.75
CA TYR A 38 -10.89 -7.92 -1.28
C TYR A 38 -11.48 -6.79 -2.13
N ALA A 39 -12.68 -7.01 -2.69
CA ALA A 39 -13.47 -5.95 -3.32
C ALA A 39 -14.14 -5.01 -2.32
N ASP A 40 -14.40 -5.47 -1.08
CA ASP A 40 -15.09 -4.67 -0.08
C ASP A 40 -14.11 -3.92 0.83
N VAL A 41 -14.00 -2.61 0.59
CA VAL A 41 -13.17 -1.67 1.36
C VAL A 41 -13.62 -1.58 2.82
N ALA A 42 -14.91 -1.77 3.13
CA ALA A 42 -15.38 -1.70 4.52
C ALA A 42 -14.82 -2.85 5.36
N SER A 43 -14.64 -4.02 4.76
CA SER A 43 -14.05 -5.19 5.42
C SER A 43 -12.52 -5.07 5.65
N LEU A 44 -11.83 -4.14 4.97
CA LEU A 44 -10.38 -3.92 5.14
C LEU A 44 -10.02 -3.18 6.44
N VAL A 45 -10.94 -2.38 7.00
CA VAL A 45 -10.62 -1.40 8.05
C VAL A 45 -10.36 -2.04 9.41
N GLU A 46 -11.01 -3.16 9.73
CA GLU A 46 -10.97 -3.73 11.09
C GLU A 46 -9.81 -4.70 11.35
N VAL A 47 -9.16 -5.26 10.32
CA VAL A 47 -8.26 -6.42 10.51
C VAL A 47 -6.84 -6.22 9.98
N LEU A 48 -6.60 -5.25 9.08
CA LEU A 48 -5.46 -5.36 8.15
C LEU A 48 -4.44 -4.21 8.15
N PHE A 49 -4.59 -3.18 8.98
CA PHE A 49 -3.61 -2.09 9.04
C PHE A 49 -2.71 -2.23 10.27
N MET A 50 -1.64 -3.01 10.13
CA MET A 50 -0.54 -2.92 11.09
C MET A 50 0.30 -1.68 10.75
N GLY A 51 0.66 -0.86 11.73
CA GLY A 51 1.38 0.40 11.46
C GLY A 51 2.66 0.18 10.63
N SER A 52 2.95 1.11 9.71
CA SER A 52 4.11 1.04 8.77
C SER A 52 4.05 -0.09 7.72
N GLU A 53 2.84 -0.56 7.40
CA GLU A 53 2.58 -1.54 6.36
C GLU A 53 2.22 -0.89 5.00
N LEU A 54 2.70 -1.50 3.92
CA LEU A 54 2.27 -1.19 2.55
C LEU A 54 1.25 -2.24 2.08
N VAL A 55 0.01 -1.80 1.84
CA VAL A 55 -1.06 -2.68 1.37
C VAL A 55 -1.27 -2.50 -0.14
N ILE A 56 -1.24 -3.59 -0.89
CA ILE A 56 -1.51 -3.63 -2.33
C ILE A 56 -2.83 -4.37 -2.56
N THR A 57 -3.77 -3.74 -3.26
CA THR A 57 -5.05 -4.35 -3.59
C THR A 57 -5.51 -3.94 -4.98
N GLY A 58 -6.21 -4.85 -5.66
CA GLY A 58 -6.85 -4.57 -6.95
C GLY A 58 -8.19 -3.87 -6.82
N LEU A 59 -8.76 -3.76 -5.61
CA LEU A 59 -10.15 -3.30 -5.37
C LEU A 59 -11.21 -4.04 -6.19
N ILE A 60 -10.88 -5.26 -6.63
CA ILE A 60 -11.74 -6.13 -7.42
C ILE A 60 -11.65 -7.54 -6.84
N THR A 61 -12.73 -8.29 -6.99
CA THR A 61 -12.77 -9.73 -6.72
C THR A 61 -13.15 -10.42 -8.02
N VAL A 62 -12.27 -11.27 -8.53
CA VAL A 62 -12.56 -12.12 -9.69
C VAL A 62 -13.29 -13.36 -9.15
N LYS A 63 -14.50 -13.59 -9.66
CA LYS A 63 -15.35 -14.74 -9.28
C LYS A 63 -15.13 -15.91 -10.23
#